data_AF-A0A183TGU4-F1
#
_entry.id   AF-A0A183TGU4-F1
#
_cell.length_a   1.000
_cell.length_b   1.000
_cell.length_c   1.000
_cell.angle_alpha   90.00
_cell.angle_beta   90.00
_cell.angle_gamma   90.00
#
_symmetry.space_group_name_H-M   'P 1'
#
loop_
_entity.id
_entity.type
_entity.pdbx_description
1 polymer ?
#
loop_
_entity_poly.entity_id
_entity_poly.type
_entity_poly.pdbx_seq_one_letter_code
_entity_poly.pdbx_strand_id
1 'polypeptide(L)'
;LLNIARKIFARILLNSLNAHLEQGLLPKSQCGFGRHRGKTDLIFAARQLQEKNQEMRTHLYTTFVDLMKAFDTVNHDGLWKIIQKFGALKAKAWKVVN
;
A
#
# COMPACT_ATOMS: atom_id res chain seq x y z
N LEU A 1 -26.52 10.49 -4.11
CA LEU A 1 -26.18 10.41 -2.66
C LEU A 1 -25.18 9.29 -2.32
N LEU A 2 -25.45 8.02 -2.68
CA LEU A 2 -24.65 6.86 -2.28
C LEU A 2 -23.14 6.95 -2.64
N ASN A 3 -22.81 7.52 -3.81
CA ASN A 3 -21.42 7.71 -4.24
C ASN A 3 -20.65 8.69 -3.34
N ILE A 4 -21.30 9.76 -2.87
CA ILE A 4 -20.69 10.77 -1.99
C ILE A 4 -20.46 10.16 -0.60
N ALA A 5 -21.48 9.51 -0.03
CA ALA A 5 -21.36 8.83 1.25
C ALA A 5 -20.25 7.77 1.25
N ARG A 6 -20.15 6.97 0.18
CA ARG A 6 -19.08 5.96 0.01
C ARG A 6 -17.69 6.60 -0.04
N LYS A 7 -17.51 7.70 -0.77
CA LYS A 7 -16.24 8.43 -0.82
C LYS A 7 -15.86 9.01 0.54
N ILE A 8 -16.82 9.59 1.26
CA ILE A 8 -16.60 10.10 2.62
C ILE A 8 -16.18 8.96 3.55
N PHE A 9 -16.88 7.83 3.52
CA PHE A 9 -16.55 6.67 4.34
C PHE A 9 -15.16 6.11 4.01
N ALA A 10 -14.82 5.96 2.73
CA ALA A 10 -13.50 5.54 2.28
C ALA A 10 -12.40 6.52 2.76
N ARG A 11 -12.66 7.83 2.76
CA ARG A 11 -11.72 8.84 3.26
C ARG A 11 -11.49 8.72 4.76
N ILE A 12 -12.55 8.46 5.54
CA ILE A 12 -12.45 8.24 7.00
C ILE A 12 -11.59 7.01 7.29
N LEU A 13 -11.86 5.89 6.60
CA LEU A 13 -11.07 4.67 6.72
C LEU A 13 -9.60 4.90 6.36
N LEU A 14 -9.34 5.57 5.23
CA LEU A 14 -7.99 5.87 4.78
C LEU A 14 -7.23 6.74 5.79
N ASN A 15 -7.87 7.79 6.31
CA ASN A 15 -7.25 8.67 7.29
C ASN A 15 -6.92 7.93 8.59
N SER A 16 -7.79 7.02 9.04
CA SER A 16 -7.51 6.18 10.21
C SER A 16 -6.36 5.22 9.97
N LEU A 17 -6.28 4.61 8.80
CA LEU A 17 -5.21 3.67 8.47
C LEU A 17 -3.88 4.38 8.27
N ASN A 18 -3.87 5.60 7.71
CA ASN A 18 -2.65 6.37 7.48
C ASN A 18 -1.82 6.58 8.75
N ALA A 19 -2.46 6.79 9.91
CA ALA A 19 -1.76 6.90 11.19
C ALA A 19 -0.90 5.65 11.52
N HIS A 20 -1.40 4.46 11.18
CA HIS A 20 -0.68 3.21 11.40
C HIS A 20 0.28 2.86 10.26
N LEU A 21 -0.05 3.24 9.02
CA LEU A 21 0.82 3.06 7.86
C LEU A 21 2.13 3.86 8.03
N GLU A 22 2.05 5.09 8.56
CA GLU A 22 3.20 5.93 8.88
C GLU A 22 4.02 5.39 10.07
N GLN A 23 3.41 4.63 10.99
CA GLN A 23 4.08 4.04 12.18
C GLN A 23 4.85 2.73 11.88
N GLY A 24 4.98 2.33 10.62
CA GLY A 24 5.84 1.21 10.22
C GLY A 24 5.10 -0.04 9.73
N LEU A 25 3.79 0.05 9.48
CA LEU A 25 3.08 -1.04 8.78
C LEU A 25 3.59 -1.21 7.33
N LEU A 26 3.97 -0.10 6.67
CA LEU A 26 4.53 -0.14 5.33
C LEU A 26 6.06 -0.30 5.37
N PRO A 27 6.62 -1.27 4.62
CA PRO A 27 8.06 -1.38 4.44
C PRO A 27 8.67 -0.06 3.94
N LYS A 28 9.91 0.23 4.35
CA LYS A 28 10.65 1.41 3.84
C LYS A 28 10.86 1.36 2.32
N SER A 29 10.93 0.16 1.75
CA SER A 29 11.01 -0.07 0.30
C SER A 29 9.70 0.18 -0.45
N GLN A 30 8.56 0.25 0.25
CA GLN A 30 7.27 0.56 -0.37
C GLN A 30 7.24 2.05 -0.72
N CYS A 31 7.36 2.36 -2.01
CA CYS A 31 7.22 3.72 -2.53
C CYS A 31 5.79 4.00 -3.03
N GLY A 32 5.07 3.00 -3.53
CA GLY A 32 3.68 3.15 -3.96
C GLY A 32 2.74 3.35 -2.76
N PHE A 33 1.83 4.33 -2.84
CA PHE A 33 0.87 4.71 -1.79
C PHE A 33 1.49 5.23 -0.49
N GLY A 34 2.82 5.38 -0.43
CA GLY A 34 3.52 6.00 0.69
C GLY A 34 3.48 7.53 0.60
N ARG A 35 3.26 8.19 1.73
CA ARG A 35 3.33 9.66 1.79
C ARG A 35 4.77 10.09 1.52
N HIS A 36 4.96 11.10 0.67
CA HIS A 36 6.26 11.66 0.32
C HIS A 36 7.26 10.70 -0.34
N ARG A 37 6.80 9.58 -0.91
CA ARG A 37 7.64 8.66 -1.69
C ARG A 37 7.10 8.52 -3.11
N GLY A 38 7.96 8.76 -4.09
CA GLY A 38 7.62 8.73 -5.50
C GLY A 38 8.21 7.53 -6.24
N LYS A 39 7.78 7.36 -7.49
CA LYS A 39 8.41 6.41 -8.42
C LYS A 39 9.89 6.76 -8.66
N THR A 40 10.23 8.05 -8.66
CA THR A 40 11.59 8.55 -8.82
C THR A 40 12.53 8.01 -7.74
N ASP A 41 12.08 7.95 -6.49
CA ASP A 41 12.89 7.42 -5.37
C ASP A 41 13.20 5.94 -5.57
N LEU A 42 12.22 5.17 -6.08
CA LEU A 42 12.39 3.74 -6.37
C LEU A 42 13.39 3.53 -7.51
N ILE A 43 13.26 4.31 -8.61
CA ILE A 43 14.19 4.25 -9.75
C ILE A 43 15.60 4.63 -9.30
N PHE A 44 15.72 5.67 -8.48
CA PHE A 44 17.01 6.08 -7.92
C PHE A 44 17.63 4.97 -7.07
N ALA A 45 16.87 4.38 -6.14
CA ALA A 45 17.36 3.27 -5.31
C ALA A 45 17.79 2.05 -6.14
N ALA A 46 17.01 1.68 -7.17
CA ALA A 46 17.35 0.58 -8.07
C ALA A 46 18.64 0.87 -8.85
N ARG A 47 18.83 2.11 -9.30
CA ARG A 47 20.05 2.56 -9.99
C ARG A 47 21.27 2.52 -9.08
N GLN A 48 21.15 3.03 -7.86
CA GLN A 48 22.22 2.96 -6.86
C GLN A 48 22.64 1.51 -6.58
N LEU A 49 21.67 0.58 -6.51
CA LEU A 49 21.96 -0.84 -6.33
C LEU A 49 22.75 -1.39 -7.53
N GLN A 50 22.34 -1.05 -8.76
CA GLN A 50 23.02 -1.48 -9.97
C GLN A 50 24.45 -0.95 -10.05
N GLU A 51 24.65 0.36 -9.84
CA GLU A 51 25.97 1.01 -9.89
C GLU A 51 26.92 0.41 -8.85
N LYS A 52 26.44 0.15 -7.62
CA LYS A 52 27.23 -0.49 -6.57
C LYS A 52 27.65 -1.92 -6.91
N ASN A 53 26.78 -2.71 -7.53
CA ASN A 53 27.14 -4.07 -7.94
C ASN A 53 28.17 -4.05 -9.08
N GLN A 54 28.08 -3.09 -10.00
CA GLN A 54 29.08 -2.87 -11.06
C GLN A 54 30.45 -2.51 -10.48
N GLU A 55 30.49 -1.58 -9.51
CA GLU A 55 31.73 -1.18 -8.82
C GLU A 55 32.40 -2.38 -8.13
N MET A 56 31.62 -3.21 -7.44
CA MET A 56 32.14 -4.40 -6.75
C MET A 56 32.40 -5.60 -7.68
N ARG A 57 32.12 -5.47 -8.99
CA ARG A 57 32.21 -6.57 -9.97
C ARG A 57 31.42 -7.82 -9.57
N THR A 58 30.24 -7.59 -8.99
CA THR A 58 29.32 -8.64 -8.54
C THR A 58 28.09 -8.70 -9.44
N HIS A 59 27.53 -9.90 -9.62
CA HIS A 59 26.33 -10.07 -10.43
C HIS A 59 25.09 -9.61 -9.66
N LEU A 60 24.27 -8.78 -10.30
CA LEU A 60 22.95 -8.38 -9.82
C LEU A 60 21.87 -9.01 -10.71
N TYR A 61 20.93 -9.72 -10.10
CA TYR A 61 19.75 -10.26 -10.78
C TYR A 61 18.49 -9.59 -10.24
N THR A 62 17.62 -9.13 -11.14
CA THR A 62 16.39 -8.41 -10.79
C THR A 62 15.20 -9.12 -11.43
N THR A 63 14.12 -9.31 -10.66
CA THR A 63 12.85 -9.84 -11.16
C THR A 63 11.73 -8.83 -10.91
N PHE A 64 10.91 -8.57 -11.92
CA PHE A 64 9.73 -7.74 -11.81
C PHE A 64 8.49 -8.64 -11.71
N VAL A 65 7.66 -8.41 -10.69
CA VAL A 65 6.41 -9.15 -10.48
C VAL A 65 5.26 -8.15 -10.57
N ASP A 66 4.33 -8.40 -11.48
CA ASP A 66 3.09 -7.64 -11.61
C ASP A 66 1.89 -8.57 -11.36
N LEU A 67 0.90 -8.05 -10.62
CA LEU A 67 -0.30 -8.82 -10.27
C LEU A 67 -1.44 -8.42 -11.21
N MET A 68 -1.87 -9.34 -12.07
CA MET A 68 -3.01 -9.12 -12.94
C MET A 68 -4.27 -8.89 -12.11
N LYS A 69 -4.95 -7.75 -12.32
CA LYS A 69 -6.21 -7.40 -11.62
C LYS A 69 -6.11 -7.48 -10.09
N ALA A 70 -5.06 -6.88 -9.52
CA ALA A 70 -4.80 -6.91 -8.08
C ALA A 70 -5.99 -6.48 -7.19
N PHE A 71 -6.83 -5.55 -7.65
CA PHE A 71 -8.01 -5.12 -6.90
C PHE A 71 -9.20 -6.07 -7.03
N ASP A 72 -9.36 -6.75 -8.16
CA ASP A 72 -10.47 -7.69 -8.38
C ASP A 72 -10.22 -9.04 -7.69
N THR A 73 -8.95 -9.36 -7.41
CA THR A 73 -8.52 -10.63 -6.82
C THR A 73 -8.28 -10.57 -5.32
N VAL A 74 -8.51 -9.41 -4.69
CA VAL A 74 -8.27 -9.25 -3.25
C VAL A 74 -9.26 -10.07 -2.42
N ASN A 75 -8.78 -10.79 -1.40
CA ASN A 75 -9.66 -11.48 -0.48
C ASN A 75 -10.38 -10.48 0.44
N HIS A 76 -11.70 -10.34 0.28
CA HIS A 76 -12.51 -9.39 1.03
C HIS A 76 -12.52 -9.66 2.55
N ASP A 77 -12.61 -10.91 2.98
CA ASP A 77 -12.62 -11.27 4.41
C ASP A 77 -11.26 -10.97 5.07
N GLY A 78 -10.17 -11.28 4.36
CA GLY A 78 -8.82 -10.97 4.79
C GLY A 78 -8.59 -9.46 4.89
N LEU A 79 -9.01 -8.72 3.85
CA LEU A 79 -8.93 -7.26 3.83
C LEU A 79 -9.71 -6.65 5.00
N TRP A 80 -10.91 -7.15 5.27
CA TRP A 80 -11.73 -6.66 6.36
C TRP A 80 -11.09 -6.90 7.73
N LYS A 81 -10.51 -8.08 7.97
CA LYS A 81 -9.76 -8.37 9.21
C LYS A 81 -8.61 -7.39 9.42
N ILE A 82 -7.89 -7.02 8.35
CA ILE A 82 -6.81 -6.02 8.41
C ILE A 82 -7.38 -4.64 8.75
N ILE A 83 -8.47 -4.22 8.09
CA ILE A 83 -9.14 -2.95 8.38
C ILE A 83 -9.68 -2.90 9.81
N GLN A 84 -10.17 -4.01 10.37
CA GLN A 84 -10.61 -4.04 11.77
C GLN A 84 -9.45 -3.97 12.76
N LYS A 85 -8.29 -4.55 12.40
CA LYS A 85 -7.10 -4.53 13.25
C LYS A 85 -6.44 -3.15 13.32
N PHE A 86 -6.40 -2.42 12.20
CA PHE A 86 -5.68 -1.15 12.09
C PHE A 86 -6.58 0.06 11.85
N GLY A 87 -7.84 -0.13 11.46
CA GLY A 87 -8.81 0.95 11.32
C GLY A 87 -9.57 1.17 12.61
N ALA A 88 -9.76 2.42 13.00
CA ALA A 88 -10.47 2.84 14.21
C ALA A 88 -11.99 2.59 14.15
N LEU A 89 -12.52 2.05 13.04
CA LEU A 89 -13.94 1.80 12.85
C LEU A 89 -14.33 0.42 13.38
N LYS A 90 -14.95 0.40 14.57
CA LYS A 90 -15.61 -0.78 15.14
C LYS A 90 -16.79 -1.22 14.27
N ALA A 91 -16.52 -2.14 13.35
CA ALA A 91 -17.37 -3.20 12.77
C ALA A 91 -18.79 -2.93 12.23
N LYS A 92 -19.44 -1.78 12.44
CA LYS A 92 -20.88 -1.61 12.12
C LYS A 92 -21.19 -0.97 10.77
N ALA A 93 -20.29 -0.19 10.17
CA ALA A 93 -20.61 0.61 9.00
C ALA A 93 -20.64 -0.18 7.66
N TRP A 94 -19.90 -1.28 7.53
CA TRP A 94 -19.83 -2.04 6.27
C TRP A 94 -21.14 -2.77 5.93
N LYS A 95 -21.86 -3.29 6.93
CA LYS A 95 -23.19 -3.91 6.75
C LYS A 95 -24.27 -2.93 6.24
N VAL A 96 -23.99 -1.63 6.25
CA VAL A 96 -24.94 -0.59 5.81
C VAL A 96 -24.64 -0.16 4.36
N VAL A 97 -23.47 -0.50 3.82
CA VAL A 97 -22.98 -0.02 2.52
C VAL A 97 -22.95 -1.14 1.45
N ASN A 98 -23.16 -2.40 1.85
CA ASN A 98 -23.33 -3.58 0.98
C ASN A 98 -24.58 -4.36 1.36
#